data_AF-A0A1B6LJX9-F1
#
_entry.id   AF-A0A1B6LJX9-F1
#
_cell.length_a   1.000
_cell.length_b   1.000
_cell.length_c   1.000
_cell.angle_alpha   90.00
_cell.angle_beta   90.00
_cell.angle_gamma   90.00
#
_symmetry.space_group_name_H-M   'P 1'
#
loop_
_entity.id
_entity.type
_entity.pdbx_description
1 polymer ?
#
loop_
_entity_poly.entity_id
_entity_poly.type
_entity_poly.pdbx_seq_one_letter_code
_entity_poly.pdbx_strand_id
1 'polypeptide(L)'
;QERTFKKLGDFYRSCLNAGDKTIVTPMFSLLDDLGGYLPPDSSGSPSLSVLLAGLLRVNGAPLFDLYIDRDLRNNSRLAMFLDLPRRYEHTMRLLRHPQQVILTFSEWQAMR
;
A
#
# COMPACT_ATOMS: atom_id res chain seq x y z
N GLN A 1 3.16 -30.06 -10.08
CA GLN A 1 2.67 -29.04 -11.04
C GLN A 1 1.14 -28.96 -11.05
N GLU A 2 0.41 -30.07 -11.10
CA GLU A 2 -1.07 -30.12 -11.13
C GLU A 2 -1.78 -29.27 -10.06
N ARG A 3 -1.32 -29.32 -8.80
CA ARG A 3 -1.88 -28.49 -7.71
C ARG A 3 -1.66 -26.98 -7.90
N THR A 4 -0.58 -26.58 -8.56
CA THR A 4 -0.27 -25.16 -8.83
C THR A 4 -1.22 -24.60 -9.89
N PHE A 5 -1.45 -25.36 -10.97
CA PHE A 5 -2.41 -24.98 -12.00
C PHE A 5 -3.85 -24.98 -11.50
N LYS A 6 -4.20 -25.92 -10.61
CA LYS A 6 -5.52 -25.91 -9.95
C LYS A 6 -5.74 -24.62 -9.14
N LYS A 7 -4.79 -24.22 -8.29
CA LYS A 7 -4.89 -22.96 -7.53
C LYS A 7 -5.02 -21.74 -8.45
N LEU A 8 -4.26 -21.71 -9.53
CA LEU A 8 -4.33 -20.63 -10.52
C LEU A 8 -5.70 -20.58 -11.22
N GLY A 9 -6.25 -21.74 -11.62
CA GLY A 9 -7.57 -21.83 -12.22
C GLY A 9 -8.71 -21.48 -11.26
N ASP A 10 -8.58 -21.86 -9.98
CA ASP A 10 -9.53 -21.48 -8.92
C ASP A 10 -9.52 -19.95 -8.71
N PHE A 11 -8.34 -19.33 -8.66
CA PHE A 11 -8.19 -17.88 -8.58
C PHE A 11 -8.79 -17.16 -9.79
N TYR A 12 -8.47 -17.60 -11.01
CA TYR A 12 -9.01 -17.02 -12.24
C TYR A 12 -10.54 -17.05 -12.28
N ARG A 13 -11.14 -18.19 -11.91
CA ARG A 13 -12.61 -18.33 -11.83
C ARG A 13 -13.22 -17.41 -10.78
N SER A 14 -12.55 -17.24 -9.63
CA SER A 14 -12.99 -16.29 -8.59
C SER A 14 -13.09 -14.86 -9.15
N CYS A 15 -12.10 -14.43 -9.94
CA CYS A 15 -12.11 -13.10 -10.55
C CYS A 15 -13.24 -12.94 -11.58
N LEU A 16 -13.48 -13.94 -12.43
CA LEU A 16 -14.59 -13.89 -13.39
C LEU A 16 -15.96 -13.84 -12.70
N ASN A 17 -16.12 -14.59 -11.61
CA ASN A 17 -17.37 -14.66 -10.84
C ASN A 17 -17.59 -13.44 -9.93
N ALA A 18 -16.56 -12.60 -9.74
CA ALA A 18 -16.67 -11.38 -8.95
C ALA A 18 -17.56 -10.34 -9.64
N GLY A 19 -17.53 -10.23 -10.98
CA GLY A 19 -18.43 -9.37 -11.77
C GLY A 19 -18.57 -7.93 -11.26
N ASP A 20 -19.77 -7.34 -11.43
CA ASP A 20 -20.17 -6.00 -10.93
C ASP A 20 -20.49 -5.95 -9.43
N LYS A 21 -20.13 -7.00 -8.65
CA LYS A 21 -20.37 -6.97 -7.21
C LYS A 21 -19.49 -5.91 -6.58
N THR A 22 -20.07 -5.05 -5.75
CA THR A 22 -19.37 -3.98 -5.06
C THR A 22 -18.26 -4.55 -4.17
N ILE A 23 -17.02 -4.53 -4.69
CA ILE A 23 -15.76 -4.88 -3.98
C ILE A 23 -15.55 -3.99 -2.74
N VAL A 24 -16.35 -2.95 -2.64
CA VAL A 24 -16.38 -1.95 -1.58
C VAL A 24 -16.75 -2.57 -0.21
N THR A 25 -17.65 -3.56 -0.15
CA THR A 25 -18.09 -4.12 1.14
C THR A 25 -16.99 -4.92 1.86
N PRO A 26 -16.26 -5.85 1.21
CA PRO A 26 -15.09 -6.49 1.82
C PRO A 26 -13.98 -5.51 2.21
N MET A 27 -13.81 -4.43 1.44
CA MET A 27 -12.82 -3.40 1.74
C MET A 27 -13.16 -2.63 3.02
N PHE A 28 -14.42 -2.23 3.21
CA PHE A 28 -14.84 -1.55 4.44
C PHE A 28 -14.76 -2.46 5.66
N SER A 29 -15.20 -3.72 5.55
CA SER A 29 -15.03 -4.69 6.62
C SER A 29 -13.56 -4.86 7.02
N LEU A 30 -12.65 -4.88 6.05
CA LEU A 30 -11.22 -4.97 6.33
C LEU A 30 -10.70 -3.71 7.05
N LEU A 31 -11.15 -2.52 6.66
CA LEU A 31 -10.74 -1.28 7.33
C LEU A 31 -11.23 -1.24 8.78
N ASP A 32 -12.46 -1.69 9.04
CA ASP A 32 -13.01 -1.80 10.39
C ASP A 32 -12.20 -2.79 11.24
N ASP A 33 -11.85 -3.97 10.68
CA ASP A 33 -10.98 -4.96 11.35
C ASP A 33 -9.58 -4.40 11.68
N LEU A 34 -9.10 -3.45 10.88
CA LEU A 34 -7.81 -2.77 11.08
C LEU A 34 -7.88 -1.59 12.05
N GLY A 35 -9.03 -1.34 12.68
CA GLY A 35 -9.25 -0.28 13.66
C GLY A 35 -10.01 0.94 13.12
N GLY A 36 -10.50 0.87 11.89
CA GLY A 36 -11.35 1.89 11.26
C GLY A 36 -10.63 3.20 10.95
N TYR A 37 -11.38 4.16 10.40
CA TYR A 37 -10.95 5.55 10.29
C TYR A 37 -11.21 6.27 11.61
N LEU A 38 -10.17 6.89 12.17
CA LEU A 38 -10.33 7.77 13.33
C LEU A 38 -10.41 9.22 12.86
N PRO A 39 -11.54 9.91 13.10
CA PRO A 39 -11.70 11.32 12.77
C PRO A 39 -10.65 12.18 13.49
N PRO A 40 -10.30 13.37 12.95
CA PRO A 40 -9.31 14.27 13.53
C PRO A 40 -9.58 14.64 15.00
N ASP A 41 -10.86 14.64 15.40
CA ASP A 41 -11.31 15.03 16.75
C ASP A 41 -11.47 13.83 17.70
N SER A 42 -11.06 12.63 17.29
CA SER A 42 -11.16 11.45 18.14
C SER A 42 -10.10 11.47 19.25
N SER A 43 -10.51 11.14 20.48
CA SER A 43 -9.66 11.13 21.67
C SER A 43 -8.70 9.93 21.74
N GLY A 44 -8.82 8.98 20.81
CA GLY A 44 -7.92 7.85 20.69
C GLY A 44 -6.75 8.22 19.77
N SER A 45 -5.52 8.08 20.25
CA SER A 45 -4.36 8.02 19.35
C SER A 45 -4.37 6.63 18.70
N PRO A 46 -4.78 6.43 17.44
CA PRO A 46 -4.45 5.18 16.77
C PRO A 46 -2.93 5.10 16.76
N SER A 47 -2.38 4.01 17.27
CA SER A 47 -1.01 3.69 16.92
C SER A 47 -1.01 3.44 15.41
N LEU A 48 -0.58 4.43 14.63
CA LEU A 48 -0.45 4.34 13.18
C LEU A 48 0.36 3.09 12.80
N SER A 49 1.30 2.68 13.66
CA SER A 49 2.07 1.44 13.53
C SER A 49 1.21 0.18 13.47
N VAL A 50 0.09 0.09 14.20
CA VAL A 50 -0.81 -1.08 14.19
C VAL A 50 -1.57 -1.17 12.87
N LEU A 51 -2.12 -0.04 12.41
CA LEU A 51 -2.79 0.04 11.10
C LEU A 51 -1.81 -0.29 9.96
N LEU A 52 -0.61 0.30 9.99
CA LEU A 52 0.42 0.02 8.98
C LEU A 52 0.86 -1.45 9.00
N ALA A 53 1.03 -2.05 10.18
CA ALA A 53 1.36 -3.47 10.31
C ALA A 53 0.25 -4.38 9.77
N GLY A 54 -1.01 -4.01 9.97
CA GLY A 54 -2.15 -4.73 9.40
C GLY A 54 -2.23 -4.60 7.88
N LEU A 55 -2.07 -3.38 7.34
CA LEU A 55 -2.05 -3.13 5.90
C LEU A 55 -0.91 -3.87 5.19
N LEU A 56 0.28 -3.90 5.81
CA LEU A 56 1.45 -4.65 5.32
C LEU A 56 1.14 -6.12 5.05
N ARG A 57 0.28 -6.75 5.87
CA ARG A 57 -0.10 -8.16 5.71
C ARG A 57 -1.06 -8.42 4.55
N VAL A 58 -1.84 -7.41 4.16
CA VAL A 58 -2.90 -7.57 3.15
C VAL A 58 -2.39 -7.25 1.75
N ASN A 59 -1.71 -6.11 1.58
CA ASN A 59 -1.29 -5.63 0.25
C ASN A 59 -0.02 -4.75 0.28
N GLY A 60 0.73 -4.76 1.38
CA GLY A 60 1.89 -3.89 1.59
C GLY A 60 1.57 -2.58 2.34
N ALA A 61 2.61 -1.79 2.66
CA ALA A 61 2.45 -0.52 3.36
C ALA A 61 2.18 0.62 2.35
N PRO A 62 1.26 1.55 2.66
CA PRO A 62 1.05 2.72 1.82
C PRO A 62 2.20 3.74 1.90
N LEU A 63 3.04 3.68 2.95
CA LEU A 63 4.07 4.68 3.24
C LEU A 63 5.49 4.28 2.81
N PHE A 64 5.73 3.00 2.59
CA PHE A 64 7.04 2.47 2.23
C PHE A 64 6.88 1.09 1.58
N ASP A 65 7.80 0.75 0.69
CA ASP A 65 7.93 -0.60 0.17
C ASP A 65 8.88 -1.39 1.06
N LEU A 66 8.46 -2.59 1.46
CA LEU A 66 9.29 -3.54 2.19
C LEU A 66 9.48 -4.79 1.34
N TYR A 67 10.73 -5.15 1.03
CA TYR A 67 11.02 -6.34 0.24
C TYR A 67 12.31 -7.01 0.70
N ILE A 68 12.46 -8.30 0.37
CA ILE A 68 13.65 -9.10 0.68
C ILE A 68 14.35 -9.39 -0.64
N ASP A 69 15.63 -9.06 -0.71
CA ASP A 69 16.48 -9.34 -1.87
C ASP A 69 17.89 -9.75 -1.41
N ARG A 70 18.77 -10.12 -2.36
CA ARG A 70 20.17 -10.40 -2.09
C ARG A 70 20.87 -9.16 -1.52
N ASP A 71 21.68 -9.37 -0.49
CA ASP A 71 22.50 -8.32 0.09
C ASP A 71 23.50 -7.79 -0.95
N LEU A 72 23.49 -6.46 -1.16
CA LEU A 72 24.35 -5.76 -2.11
C LEU A 72 25.84 -5.97 -1.86
N ARG A 73 26.24 -6.22 -0.61
CA ARG A 73 27.63 -6.49 -0.22
C ARG A 73 27.96 -7.98 -0.26
N ASN A 74 26.97 -8.85 -0.13
CA ASN A 74 27.16 -10.29 -0.12
C ASN A 74 25.96 -11.04 -0.71
N ASN A 75 26.07 -11.36 -2.00
CA ASN A 75 25.02 -12.04 -2.76
C ASN A 75 24.64 -13.45 -2.26
N SER A 76 25.35 -14.02 -1.27
CA SER A 76 24.97 -15.28 -0.61
C SER A 76 23.95 -15.10 0.52
N ARG A 77 23.67 -13.86 0.92
CA ARG A 77 22.76 -13.52 2.01
C ARG A 77 21.54 -12.76 1.49
N LEU A 78 20.46 -12.84 2.23
CA LEU A 78 19.27 -12.02 2.02
C LEU A 78 19.29 -10.84 2.99
N ALA A 79 18.84 -9.68 2.50
CA ALA A 79 18.65 -8.47 3.28
C ALA A 79 17.23 -7.95 3.08
N MET A 80 16.74 -7.24 4.09
CA MET A 80 15.47 -6.52 4.03
C MET A 80 15.74 -5.09 3.57
N PHE A 81 14.99 -4.64 2.57
CA PHE A 81 15.08 -3.31 2.00
C PHE A 81 13.81 -2.54 2.32
N LEU A 82 14.00 -1.32 2.81
CA LEU A 82 12.97 -0.32 3.03
C LEU A 82 13.17 0.78 2.00
N ASP A 83 12.17 1.01 1.16
CA ASP A 83 12.24 2.00 0.08
C ASP A 83 10.99 2.90 0.07
N LEU A 84 11.06 4.01 -0.65
CA LEU A 84 9.91 4.83 -0.94
C LEU A 84 8.86 4.01 -1.69
N PRO A 85 7.56 4.23 -1.42
CA PRO A 85 6.51 3.46 -2.05
C PRO A 85 6.50 3.72 -3.56
N ARG A 86 6.84 2.72 -4.38
CA ARG A 86 6.93 2.86 -5.85
C ARG A 86 5.60 3.22 -6.50
N ARG A 87 4.49 3.03 -5.78
CA ARG A 87 3.13 3.38 -6.20
C ARG A 87 2.77 4.87 -6.07
N TYR A 88 3.67 5.72 -5.58
CA TYR A 88 3.39 7.16 -5.42
C TYR A 88 2.98 7.83 -6.75
N GLU A 89 3.52 7.39 -7.89
CA GLU A 89 3.10 7.91 -9.20
C GLU A 89 1.70 7.46 -9.64
N HIS A 90 1.27 6.26 -9.24
CA HIS A 90 -0.05 5.73 -9.62
C HIS A 90 -1.18 6.33 -8.76
N THR A 91 -0.95 6.58 -7.47
CA THR A 91 -1.94 7.24 -6.60
C THR A 91 -2.05 8.74 -6.93
N MET A 92 -0.96 9.39 -7.30
CA MET A 92 -0.98 10.77 -7.82
C MET A 92 -1.80 10.91 -9.11
N ARG A 93 -1.87 9.88 -9.95
CA ARG A 93 -2.73 9.90 -11.16
C ARG A 93 -4.22 9.86 -10.84
N LEU A 94 -4.61 9.21 -9.74
CA LEU A 94 -6.00 9.15 -9.28
C LEU A 94 -6.42 10.40 -8.49
N LEU A 95 -5.47 11.12 -7.90
CA LEU A 95 -5.71 12.31 -7.06
C LEU A 95 -5.43 13.65 -7.76
N ARG A 96 -4.93 13.66 -8.99
CA ARG A 96 -4.70 14.91 -9.75
C ARG A 96 -5.98 15.41 -10.43
N HIS A 97 -6.67 16.34 -9.78
CA HIS A 97 -7.15 17.54 -10.48
C HIS A 97 -6.04 18.62 -10.44
N PRO A 98 -5.92 19.44 -11.51
CA PRO A 98 -4.65 20.07 -11.87
C PRO A 98 -4.48 21.41 -11.18
N GLN A 99 -3.80 21.44 -10.03
CA GLN A 99 -3.04 22.62 -9.63
C GLN A 99 -1.69 22.15 -9.09
N GLN A 100 -0.73 22.07 -10.00
CA GLN A 100 0.68 21.92 -9.66
C GLN A 100 1.18 23.27 -9.13
N VAL A 101 1.61 23.32 -7.88
CA VAL A 101 2.65 24.26 -7.47
C VAL A 101 3.84 23.39 -7.07
N ILE A 102 4.74 23.19 -8.03
CA ILE A 102 6.07 22.64 -7.76
C ILE A 102 6.91 23.85 -7.38
N LEU A 103 7.16 24.02 -6.08
CA LEU A 103 8.23 24.92 -5.67
C LEU A 103 9.55 24.19 -5.93
N THR A 104 10.36 24.78 -6.80
CA THR A 104 11.73 24.37 -7.09
C THR A 104 12.59 24.49 -5.84
N PHE A 105 13.69 23.73 -5.77
CA PHE A 105 14.61 23.74 -4.61
C PHE A 105 15.11 25.16 -4.25
N SER A 106 15.20 26.05 -5.24
CA SER A 106 15.49 27.48 -5.07
C SER A 106 14.43 28.26 -4.28
N GLU A 107 13.15 27.90 -4.43
CA GLU A 107 12.04 28.60 -3.76
C GLU A 107 11.90 28.18 -2.29
N TRP A 108 12.33 26.98 -1.92
CA TRP A 108 12.38 26.53 -0.51
C TRP A 108 13.46 27.24 0.32
N GLN A 109 14.58 27.63 -0.29
CA GLN A 109 15.66 28.33 0.40
C GLN A 109 15.33 29.80 0.70
N ALA A 110 14.43 30.42 -0.06
CA ALA A 110 14.02 31.81 0.12
C ALA A 110 13.01 32.03 1.27
N MET A 111 12.48 30.97 1.86
CA MET A 111 11.51 31.01 2.96
C MET A 111 12.13 30.75 4.36
N ARG A 112 13.46 30.74 4.47
CA ARG A 112 14.17 30.80 5.76
C ARG A 112 14.70 32.19 6.04
#